data_AF-A0A1Y5Q855-F1
#
_entry.id   AF-A0A1Y5Q855-F1
#
_cell.length_a   1.000
_cell.length_b   1.000
_cell.length_c   1.000
_cell.angle_alpha   90.00
_cell.angle_beta   90.00
_cell.angle_gamma   90.00
#
_symmetry.space_group_name_H-M   'P 1'
#
loop_
_entity.id
_entity.type
_entity.pdbx_description
1 polymer ?
#
loop_
_entity_poly.entity_id
_entity_poly.type
_entity_poly.pdbx_seq_one_letter_code
_entity_poly.pdbx_strand_id
1 'polypeptide(L)'
;MQITHGLSARRADHVLGLSRSARHYVPRPCEDGSLIEAMQAHIAANPGHGFGLLHACALKPLGWGKTRSWLGVHRPEVEFAPARQAPVA
;
A
#
# COMPACT_ATOMS: atom_id res chain seq x y z
N MET A 1 -5.69 -21.08 -21.69
CA MET A 1 -4.65 -21.63 -20.80
C MET A 1 -5.03 -23.07 -20.49
N GLN A 2 -4.33 -24.05 -21.08
CA GLN A 2 -4.64 -25.47 -20.94
C GLN A 2 -4.18 -25.99 -19.57
N ILE A 3 -5.08 -26.67 -18.86
CA ILE A 3 -4.81 -27.30 -17.56
C ILE A 3 -4.48 -28.77 -17.85
N THR A 4 -3.28 -29.19 -17.47
CA THR A 4 -2.58 -30.42 -17.89
C THR A 4 -3.27 -31.74 -17.56
N HIS A 5 -4.49 -31.74 -16.99
CA HIS A 5 -5.23 -32.93 -16.56
C HIS A 5 -6.75 -32.89 -16.83
N GLY A 6 -7.25 -32.03 -17.73
CA GLY A 6 -8.69 -31.96 -18.06
C GLY A 6 -9.59 -31.46 -16.92
N LEU A 7 -9.02 -30.95 -15.83
CA LEU A 7 -9.76 -30.34 -14.73
C LEU A 7 -10.16 -28.92 -15.10
N SER A 8 -11.43 -28.58 -14.86
CA SER A 8 -11.85 -27.19 -14.94
C SER A 8 -11.17 -26.39 -13.83
N ALA A 9 -10.82 -25.14 -14.14
CA ALA A 9 -10.15 -24.27 -13.17
C ALA A 9 -10.95 -24.16 -11.87
N ARG A 10 -12.30 -24.17 -11.94
CA ARG A 10 -13.19 -24.15 -10.76
C ARG A 10 -12.98 -25.36 -9.86
N ARG A 11 -12.77 -26.54 -10.44
CA ARG A 11 -12.52 -27.78 -9.70
C ARG A 11 -11.13 -27.74 -9.05
N ALA A 12 -10.14 -27.18 -9.74
CA ALA A 12 -8.81 -26.96 -9.19
C ALA A 12 -8.86 -26.03 -7.95
N ASP A 13 -9.52 -24.87 -8.04
CA ASP A 13 -9.66 -23.96 -6.90
C ASP A 13 -10.34 -24.62 -5.69
N HIS A 14 -11.42 -25.36 -5.92
CA HIS A 14 -12.15 -26.04 -4.85
C HIS A 14 -11.28 -27.09 -4.16
N VAL A 15 -10.53 -27.89 -4.92
CA VAL A 15 -9.60 -28.89 -4.37
C VAL A 15 -8.48 -28.23 -3.57
N LEU A 16 -7.98 -27.09 -4.03
CA LEU A 16 -6.92 -26.32 -3.37
C LEU A 16 -7.42 -25.42 -2.24
N GLY A 17 -8.75 -25.33 -2.00
CA GLY A 17 -9.34 -24.41 -1.04
C GLY A 17 -9.12 -22.93 -1.37
N LEU A 18 -8.83 -22.62 -2.65
CA LEU A 18 -8.55 -21.26 -3.10
C LEU A 18 -9.84 -20.54 -3.48
N SER A 19 -9.86 -19.23 -3.21
CA SER A 19 -10.89 -18.37 -3.76
C SER A 19 -10.69 -18.22 -5.27
N ARG A 20 -11.76 -17.90 -6.01
CA ARG A 20 -11.68 -17.60 -7.45
C ARG A 20 -10.77 -16.42 -7.75
N SER A 21 -10.68 -15.46 -6.82
CA SER A 21 -9.83 -14.28 -6.95
C SER A 21 -8.35 -14.59 -6.78
N ALA A 22 -7.98 -15.69 -6.12
CA ALA A 22 -6.59 -16.10 -5.94
C ALA A 22 -5.86 -16.28 -7.27
N ARG A 23 -6.56 -16.71 -8.34
CA ARG A 23 -5.97 -16.84 -9.69
C ARG A 23 -5.55 -15.51 -10.32
N HIS A 24 -6.18 -14.43 -9.89
CA HIS A 24 -5.91 -13.07 -10.38
C HIS A 24 -5.00 -12.31 -9.41
N TYR A 25 -4.57 -12.95 -8.33
CA TYR A 25 -3.68 -12.34 -7.38
C TYR A 25 -2.29 -12.20 -8.00
N VAL A 26 -1.83 -10.97 -8.13
CA VAL A 26 -0.44 -10.66 -8.45
C VAL A 26 0.21 -10.24 -7.14
N PRO A 27 1.22 -10.99 -6.64
CA PRO A 27 2.01 -10.56 -5.50
C PRO A 27 2.56 -9.16 -5.77
N ARG A 28 2.29 -8.21 -4.88
CA ARG A 28 2.91 -6.89 -4.95
C ARG A 28 4.23 -6.92 -4.22
N PRO A 29 5.31 -6.35 -4.77
CA PRO A 29 6.51 -6.09 -4.00
C PRO A 29 6.13 -5.17 -2.83
N CYS A 30 6.50 -5.59 -1.62
CA CYS A 30 6.34 -4.78 -0.41
C CYS A 30 7.47 -3.75 -0.41
N GLU A 31 7.13 -2.50 -0.76
CA GLU A 31 8.07 -1.36 -0.77
C GLU A 31 7.82 -0.43 0.43
N ASP A 32 7.56 -1.00 1.60
CA ASP A 32 7.23 -0.21 2.80
C ASP A 32 8.47 0.24 3.57
N GLY A 33 9.67 0.02 3.04
CA GLY A 33 10.93 0.37 3.70
C GLY A 33 10.99 1.84 4.12
N SER A 34 10.68 2.76 3.19
CA SER A 34 10.68 4.20 3.46
C SER A 34 9.59 4.62 4.47
N LEU A 35 8.47 3.91 4.51
CA LEU A 35 7.41 4.11 5.51
C LEU A 35 7.89 3.69 6.90
N ILE A 36 8.49 2.51 6.99
CA ILE A 36 8.98 1.92 8.25
C ILE A 36 10.09 2.80 8.82
N GLU A 37 11.04 3.23 8.00
CA GLU A 37 12.12 4.13 8.40
C GLU A 37 11.57 5.46 8.95
N ALA A 38 10.61 6.07 8.26
CA ALA A 38 9.97 7.31 8.71
C ALA A 38 9.21 7.12 10.04
N MET A 39 8.53 5.98 10.23
CA MET A 39 7.87 5.65 11.49
C MET A 39 8.87 5.48 12.63
N GLN A 40 9.94 4.72 12.41
CA GLN A 40 10.98 4.47 13.41
C GLN A 40 11.69 5.77 13.82
N ALA A 41 12.07 6.61 12.86
CA ALA A 41 12.69 7.91 13.12
C ALA A 41 11.76 8.83 13.94
N HIS A 42 10.46 8.85 13.62
CA HIS A 42 9.50 9.69 14.35
C HIS A 42 9.29 9.22 15.79
N ILE A 43 9.15 7.91 16.00
CA ILE A 43 8.95 7.32 17.33
C ILE A 43 10.19 7.52 18.21
N ALA A 44 11.39 7.36 17.64
CA ALA A 44 12.65 7.61 18.35
C ALA A 44 12.76 9.06 18.83
N ALA A 45 12.31 10.02 18.01
CA ALA A 45 12.34 11.44 18.36
C ALA A 45 11.16 11.86 19.27
N ASN A 46 10.00 11.20 19.17
CA ASN A 46 8.76 11.63 19.84
C ASN A 46 7.98 10.41 20.39
N PRO A 47 8.45 9.78 21.47
CA PRO A 47 7.87 8.52 21.97
C PRO A 47 6.43 8.66 22.48
N GLY A 48 5.98 9.87 22.84
CA GLY A 48 4.61 10.15 23.29
C GLY A 48 3.61 10.43 22.16
N HIS A 49 4.06 10.50 20.91
CA HIS A 49 3.18 10.81 19.79
C HIS A 49 2.45 9.56 19.29
N GLY A 50 1.12 9.59 19.39
CA GLY A 50 0.27 8.58 18.78
C GLY A 50 0.23 8.66 17.24
N PHE A 51 -0.37 7.66 16.62
CA PHE A 51 -0.42 7.53 15.15
C PHE A 51 -0.95 8.77 14.41
N GLY A 52 -1.93 9.48 14.99
CA GLY A 52 -2.47 10.70 14.37
C GLY A 52 -1.40 11.79 14.18
N LEU A 53 -0.53 11.97 15.17
CA LEU A 53 0.58 12.93 15.13
C LEU A 53 1.72 12.41 14.26
N LEU A 54 2.06 11.12 14.35
CA LEU A 54 3.01 10.48 13.45
C LEU A 54 2.60 10.68 11.98
N HIS A 55 1.33 10.45 11.66
CA HIS A 55 0.84 10.65 10.30
C HIS A 55 0.89 12.12 9.92
N ALA A 56 0.43 13.04 10.77
CA ALA A 56 0.40 14.46 10.45
C ALA A 56 1.81 15.06 10.26
N CYS A 57 2.77 14.65 11.09
CA CYS A 57 4.09 15.27 11.18
C CYS A 57 5.17 14.56 10.33
N ALA A 58 5.12 13.23 10.19
CA ALA A 58 6.15 12.47 9.49
C ALA A 58 5.66 11.92 8.14
N LEU A 59 4.46 11.35 8.08
CA LEU A 59 4.02 10.60 6.89
C LEU A 59 3.29 11.44 5.84
N LYS A 60 2.41 12.36 6.26
CA LYS A 60 1.68 13.25 5.36
C LYS A 60 2.62 14.14 4.54
N PRO A 61 3.70 14.72 5.10
CA PRO A 61 4.67 15.48 4.30
C PRO A 61 5.39 14.64 3.26
N LEU A 62 5.60 13.35 3.54
CA LEU A 62 6.17 12.37 2.62
C LEU A 62 5.16 11.85 1.57
N GLY A 63 3.94 12.40 1.51
CA GLY A 63 2.92 12.04 0.51
C GLY A 63 2.09 10.80 0.86
N TRP A 64 2.24 10.25 2.07
CA TRP A 64 1.46 9.11 2.51
C TRP A 64 0.06 9.53 2.94
N GLY A 65 -0.95 8.80 2.46
CA GLY A 65 -2.33 8.97 2.91
C GLY A 65 -2.65 8.12 4.14
N LYS A 66 -3.60 8.55 4.97
CA LYS A 66 -3.96 7.86 6.24
C LYS A 66 -4.20 6.36 6.08
N THR A 67 -5.03 5.97 5.11
CA THR A 67 -5.34 4.56 4.83
C THR A 67 -4.10 3.79 4.36
N ARG A 68 -3.19 4.45 3.63
CA ARG A 68 -1.94 3.84 3.15
C ARG A 68 -0.93 3.66 4.27
N SER A 69 -0.82 4.63 5.18
CA SER A 69 0.00 4.54 6.38
C SER A 69 -0.49 3.49 7.37
N TRP A 70 -1.81 3.23 7.40
CA TRP A 70 -2.40 2.15 8.21
C TRP A 70 -2.16 0.76 7.62
N LEU A 71 -2.10 0.63 6.30
CA LEU A 71 -2.01 -0.66 5.61
C LEU A 71 -0.59 -1.05 5.24
N GLY A 72 0.36 -0.11 5.22
CA GLY A 72 1.70 -0.35 4.68
C GLY A 72 1.62 -0.67 3.19
N VAL A 73 1.20 0.29 2.36
CA VAL A 73 1.16 0.07 0.90
C VAL A 73 1.80 1.25 0.19
N HIS A 74 3.04 1.08 -0.25
CA HIS A 74 3.71 1.97 -1.20
C HIS A 74 3.17 1.80 -2.62
N ARG A 75 3.09 2.90 -3.37
CA ARG A 75 2.87 2.91 -4.83
C ARG A 75 4.03 3.70 -5.42
N PRO A 76 4.82 3.14 -6.36
CA PRO A 76 5.82 3.93 -7.04
C PRO A 76 5.12 5.05 -7.83
N GLU A 77 5.58 6.27 -7.59
CA GLU A 77 5.35 7.53 -8.29
C GLU A 77 4.04 7.64 -9.10
N VAL A 78 3.06 8.32 -8.49
CA VAL A 78 2.23 9.23 -9.27
C VAL A 78 2.85 10.61 -9.04
N GLU A 79 3.54 11.10 -10.05
CA GLU A 79 4.03 12.47 -10.15
C GLU A 79 2.83 13.41 -9.87
N PHE A 80 2.74 13.93 -8.65
CA PHE A 80 1.72 14.91 -8.31
C PHE A 80 2.13 16.21 -8.99
N ALA A 81 1.51 16.51 -10.13
CA ALA A 81 1.63 17.80 -10.79
C ALA A 81 1.38 18.92 -9.76
N PRO A 82 2.23 19.97 -9.74
CA PRO A 82 2.07 21.06 -8.78
C PRO A 82 0.69 21.70 -8.97
N ALA A 83 0.01 21.93 -7.85
CA ALA A 83 -1.30 22.55 -7.81
C ALA A 83 -1.28 23.84 -8.64
N ARG A 84 -2.14 23.91 -9.68
CA ARG A 84 -2.40 25.16 -10.40
C ARG A 84 -2.80 26.22 -9.39
N GLN A 85 -1.97 27.24 -9.23
CA GLN A 85 -2.35 28.46 -8.54
C GLN A 85 -3.53 29.07 -9.28
N ALA A 86 -4.67 29.22 -8.60
CA ALA A 86 -5.81 29.96 -9.12
C ALA A 86 -5.41 31.45 -9.24
N PRO A 87 -5.81 32.15 -10.31
CA PRO A 87 -5.52 33.57 -10.42
C PRO A 87 -6.30 34.32 -9.33
N VAL A 88 -5.57 35.11 -8.55
CA VAL A 88 -6.16 36.15 -7.70
C VAL A 88 -6.64 37.25 -8.65
N ALA A 89 -7.96 37.47 -8.67
CA ALA A 89 -8.58 38.64 -9.30
C ALA A 89 -8.69 39.77 -8.28
#